data_AF-A0A538QEQ5-F1
#
_entry.id   AF-A0A538QEQ5-F1
#
_cell.length_a   1.000
_cell.length_b   1.000
_cell.length_c   1.000
_cell.angle_alpha   90.00
_cell.angle_beta   90.00
_cell.angle_gamma   90.00
#
_symmetry.space_group_name_H-M   'P 1'
#
loop_
_entity.id
_entity.type
_entity.pdbx_description
1 polymer ?
#
loop_
_entity_poly.entity_id
_entity_poly.type
_entity_poly.pdbx_seq_one_letter_code
_entity_poly.pdbx_strand_id
1 'polypeptide(L)'
;MRRTALLTLALVALTAVAAFAETCLSPYVKGLRQPEKVMYVWTLPAREGADYLSVIDVNLASPTYGQVLRKVEVGSSGNEAHHMGFTDDRT
;
A
#
# COMPACT_ATOMS: atom_id res chain seq x y z
N MET A 1 -16.58 -48.28 -6.96
CA MET A 1 -17.26 -46.97 -7.11
C MET A 1 -17.25 -46.14 -5.81
N ARG A 2 -17.79 -46.62 -4.67
CA ARG A 2 -17.74 -45.87 -3.41
C ARG A 2 -16.32 -45.60 -2.87
N ARG A 3 -15.43 -46.61 -2.91
CA ARG A 3 -14.04 -46.46 -2.43
C ARG A 3 -13.20 -45.51 -3.29
N THR A 4 -13.38 -45.56 -4.61
CA THR A 4 -12.73 -44.65 -5.54
C THR A 4 -13.19 -43.21 -5.33
N ALA A 5 -14.49 -42.97 -5.11
CA ALA A 5 -15.04 -41.64 -4.81
C ALA A 5 -14.52 -41.08 -3.47
N LEU A 6 -14.40 -41.91 -2.44
CA LEU A 6 -13.84 -41.50 -1.15
C LEU A 6 -12.35 -41.13 -1.26
N LEU A 7 -11.58 -41.88 -2.04
CA LEU A 7 -10.16 -41.57 -2.29
C LEU A 7 -9.99 -40.26 -3.09
N THR A 8 -10.88 -39.99 -4.05
CA THR A 8 -10.84 -38.71 -4.78
C THR A 8 -11.19 -37.54 -3.88
N LEU A 9 -12.21 -37.69 -3.02
CA LEU A 9 -12.60 -36.64 -2.08
C LEU A 9 -11.51 -36.36 -1.05
N ALA A 10 -10.85 -37.40 -0.53
CA ALA A 10 -9.73 -37.24 0.40
C ALA A 10 -8.52 -36.54 -0.25
N LEU A 11 -8.25 -36.82 -1.53
CA LEU A 11 -7.16 -36.18 -2.26
C LEU A 11 -7.44 -34.69 -2.52
N VAL A 12 -8.68 -34.33 -2.85
CA VAL A 12 -9.12 -32.92 -3.01
C VAL A 12 -9.04 -32.15 -1.68
N ALA A 13 -9.39 -32.80 -0.57
CA ALA A 13 -9.26 -32.18 0.75
C ALA A 13 -7.78 -31.96 1.15
N LEU A 14 -6.86 -32.84 0.72
CA LEU A 14 -5.43 -32.69 0.98
C LEU A 14 -4.76 -31.56 0.17
N THR A 15 -5.29 -31.23 -1.01
CA THR A 15 -4.77 -30.16 -1.87
C THR A 15 -5.47 -28.82 -1.67
N ALA A 16 -6.49 -28.76 -0.81
CA ALA A 16 -7.14 -27.52 -0.39
C ALA A 16 -6.21 -26.74 0.56
N VAL A 17 -5.10 -26.24 0.04
CA VAL A 17 -4.32 -25.19 0.70
C VAL A 17 -5.23 -23.96 0.73
N ALA A 18 -5.55 -23.49 1.93
CA ALA A 18 -6.20 -22.21 2.10
C ALA A 18 -5.27 -21.15 1.50
N ALA A 19 -5.63 -20.63 0.33
CA ALA A 19 -5.01 -19.44 -0.25
C ALA A 19 -5.40 -18.27 0.65
N PHE A 20 -4.63 -18.07 1.72
CA PHE A 20 -4.71 -16.83 2.47
C PHE A 20 -4.23 -15.75 1.51
N ALA A 21 -5.13 -14.86 1.12
CA ALA A 21 -4.74 -13.66 0.40
C ALA A 21 -3.66 -12.98 1.24
N GLU A 22 -2.45 -12.90 0.68
CA GLU A 22 -1.41 -12.09 1.30
C GLU A 22 -2.00 -10.69 1.38
N THR A 23 -2.05 -10.17 2.60
CA THR A 23 -2.44 -8.78 2.79
C THR A 23 -1.46 -7.97 1.95
N CYS A 24 -1.96 -7.12 1.05
CA CYS A 24 -1.15 -6.18 0.26
C CYS A 24 -0.54 -5.11 1.18
N LEU A 25 0.25 -5.56 2.15
CA LEU A 25 0.98 -4.76 3.10
C LEU A 25 2.45 -5.07 2.85
N SER A 26 3.23 -4.01 2.73
CA SER A 26 4.67 -4.12 2.65
C SER A 26 5.20 -4.97 3.81
N PRO A 27 6.14 -5.91 3.58
CA PRO A 27 6.75 -6.71 4.64
C PRO A 27 7.42 -5.84 5.71
N TYR A 28 7.74 -4.58 5.38
CA TYR A 28 8.34 -3.61 6.29
C TYR A 28 7.36 -3.05 7.33
N VAL A 29 6.05 -3.09 7.09
CA VAL A 29 5.06 -2.57 8.05
C VAL A 29 5.14 -3.28 9.39
N LYS A 30 5.47 -4.58 9.39
CA LYS A 30 5.68 -5.37 10.62
C LYS A 30 6.91 -4.93 11.42
N GLY A 31 7.85 -4.22 10.78
CA GLY A 31 9.08 -3.73 11.39
C GLY A 31 8.99 -2.29 11.93
N LEU A 32 7.86 -1.60 11.72
CA LEU A 32 7.66 -0.23 12.19
C LEU A 32 7.49 -0.23 13.71
N ARG A 33 8.47 0.36 14.42
CA ARG A 33 8.50 0.41 15.89
C ARG A 33 8.28 1.79 16.47
N GLN A 34 8.19 2.82 15.64
CA GLN A 34 8.10 4.22 16.05
C GLN A 34 7.01 4.91 15.25
N PRO A 35 6.39 5.98 15.78
CA PRO A 35 5.46 6.79 15.02
C PRO A 35 6.13 7.39 13.79
N GLU A 36 5.37 7.47 12.70
CA GLU A 36 5.87 8.08 11.47
C GLU A 36 6.07 9.59 11.63
N LYS A 37 7.02 10.12 10.87
CA LYS A 37 7.34 11.56 10.89
C LYS A 37 6.83 12.29 9.66
N VAL A 38 6.55 11.55 8.59
CA VAL A 38 6.11 12.09 7.30
C VAL A 38 4.99 11.23 6.75
N MET A 39 3.97 11.87 6.18
CA MET A 39 2.90 11.23 5.43
C MET A 39 2.96 11.68 3.97
N TYR A 40 2.91 10.70 3.06
CA TYR A 40 2.83 10.95 1.63
C TYR A 40 1.38 10.82 1.17
N VAL A 41 0.87 11.82 0.46
CA VAL A 41 -0.49 11.80 -0.11
C VAL A 41 -0.43 12.09 -1.59
N TRP A 42 -0.85 11.12 -2.41
CA TRP A 42 -1.04 11.35 -3.84
C TRP A 42 -2.21 12.31 -4.03
N THR A 43 -1.93 13.47 -4.63
CA THR A 43 -2.85 14.60 -4.65
C THR A 43 -3.26 14.94 -6.08
N LEU A 44 -4.57 14.99 -6.32
CA LEU A 44 -5.17 15.63 -7.49
C LEU A 44 -5.29 17.14 -7.23
N PRO A 45 -4.83 18.02 -8.13
CA PRO A 45 -4.97 19.46 -7.95
C PRO A 45 -6.45 19.89 -8.02
N ALA A 46 -6.82 20.89 -7.21
CA ALA A 46 -8.19 21.42 -7.18
C ALA A 46 -8.55 22.27 -8.42
N ARG A 47 -7.54 22.65 -9.21
CA ARG A 47 -7.65 23.36 -10.49
C ARG A 47 -6.80 22.62 -11.52
N GLU A 48 -6.76 23.12 -12.76
CA GLU A 48 -5.83 22.63 -13.77
C GLU A 48 -4.39 22.68 -13.25
N GLY A 49 -3.66 21.57 -13.44
CA GLY A 49 -2.30 21.42 -12.98
C GLY A 49 -1.82 19.97 -13.07
N ALA A 50 -0.53 19.77 -12.81
CA ALA A 50 0.02 18.44 -12.67
C ALA A 50 -0.42 17.80 -11.35
N ASP A 51 -0.58 16.48 -11.36
CA ASP A 51 -0.70 15.72 -10.12
C ASP A 51 0.59 15.84 -9.33
N TYR A 52 0.52 15.70 -8.01
CA TYR A 52 1.68 15.81 -7.16
C TYR A 52 1.59 14.95 -5.91
N LEU A 53 2.76 14.60 -5.37
CA LEU A 53 2.88 13.99 -4.06
C LEU A 53 3.00 15.09 -3.00
N SER A 54 2.04 15.17 -2.09
CA SER A 54 2.15 16.00 -0.90
C SER A 54 2.98 15.28 0.15
N VAL A 55 4.02 15.95 0.65
CA VAL A 55 4.85 15.50 1.77
C VAL A 55 4.39 16.28 3.00
N ILE A 56 3.75 15.61 3.94
CA ILE A 56 3.10 16.22 5.10
C ILE A 56 3.87 15.85 6.36
N ASP A 57 4.11 16.84 7.21
CA ASP A 57 4.69 16.62 8.53
C ASP A 57 3.66 16.01 9.48
N VAL A 58 3.95 14.80 9.97
CA VAL A 58 3.12 14.11 10.97
C VAL A 58 3.90 13.78 12.24
N ASN A 59 5.09 14.37 12.42
CA ASN A 59 5.84 14.24 13.67
C ASN A 59 5.22 15.13 14.75
N LEU A 60 4.64 14.52 15.79
CA LEU A 60 3.97 15.23 16.89
C LEU A 60 4.86 16.28 17.61
N ALA A 61 6.18 16.09 17.60
CA ALA A 61 7.11 17.04 18.22
C ALA A 61 7.53 18.19 17.29
N SER A 62 7.09 18.19 16.04
CA SER A 62 7.51 19.17 15.03
C SER A 62 6.75 20.49 15.15
N PRO A 63 7.43 21.65 15.02
CA PRO A 63 6.73 22.95 14.96
C PRO A 63 5.88 23.11 13.70
N THR A 64 6.09 22.26 12.68
CA THR A 64 5.33 22.25 11.43
C THR A 64 4.34 21.09 11.33
N TYR A 65 4.02 20.42 12.45
CA TYR A 65 3.04 19.34 12.47
C TYR A 65 1.73 19.73 11.76
N GLY A 66 1.27 18.88 10.85
CA GLY A 66 0.06 19.09 10.04
C GLY A 66 0.26 19.97 8.81
N GLN A 67 1.47 20.47 8.55
CA GLN A 67 1.76 21.29 7.36
C GLN A 67 2.31 20.46 6.20
N VAL A 68 2.09 20.95 4.98
CA VAL A 68 2.73 20.42 3.76
C VAL A 68 4.16 20.96 3.70
N LEU A 69 5.13 20.07 3.85
CA LEU A 69 6.56 20.37 3.77
C LEU A 69 7.02 20.56 2.32
N ARG A 70 6.47 19.75 1.40
CA ARG A 70 6.83 19.78 -0.02
C ARG A 70 5.70 19.26 -0.89
N LYS A 71 5.63 19.78 -2.12
CA LYS A 71 4.89 19.17 -3.23
C LYS A 71 5.91 18.69 -4.26
N VAL A 72 5.81 17.43 -4.67
CA VAL A 72 6.64 16.86 -5.73
C VAL A 72 5.74 16.63 -6.93
N GLU A 73 5.89 17.46 -7.96
CA GLU A 73 5.07 17.37 -9.17
C GLU A 73 5.47 16.15 -10.00
N VAL A 74 4.46 15.45 -10.52
CA VAL A 74 4.65 14.31 -11.44
C VAL A 74 5.05 14.81 -12.84
N GLY A 75 4.67 16.04 -13.18
CA GLY A 75 4.92 16.65 -14.51
C GLY A 75 3.85 16.33 -15.56
N SER A 76 2.92 15.42 -15.27
CA SER A 76 1.73 15.13 -16.08
C SER A 76 0.44 15.45 -15.32
N SER A 77 -0.64 15.69 -16.06
CA SER A 77 -1.99 15.99 -15.53
C SER A 77 -3.00 14.92 -15.90
N GLY A 78 -4.07 14.79 -15.11
CA GLY A 78 -5.17 13.89 -15.43
C GLY A 78 -4.85 12.41 -15.22
N ASN A 79 -3.94 12.09 -14.28
CA ASN A 79 -3.54 10.70 -14.00
C ASN A 79 -4.52 9.98 -13.06
N GLU A 80 -5.58 10.65 -12.58
CA GLU A 80 -6.57 10.09 -11.65
C GLU A 80 -5.92 9.47 -10.40
N ALA A 81 -5.13 10.30 -9.71
CA ALA A 81 -4.61 10.06 -8.36
C ALA A 81 -5.56 9.24 -7.47
N HIS A 82 -5.24 7.97 -7.18
CA HIS A 82 -6.10 7.10 -6.37
C HIS A 82 -5.33 6.20 -5.40
N HIS A 83 -4.45 5.33 -5.90
CA HIS A 83 -3.64 4.42 -5.07
C HIS A 83 -2.17 4.56 -5.42
N MET A 84 -1.34 4.44 -4.40
CA MET A 84 0.12 4.46 -4.51
C MET A 84 0.76 3.58 -3.46
N GLY A 85 2.02 3.24 -3.68
CA GLY A 85 2.79 2.44 -2.74
C GLY A 85 4.29 2.57 -3.00
N PHE A 86 5.08 2.00 -2.10
CA PHE A 86 6.50 1.81 -2.32
C PHE A 86 6.72 0.63 -3.27
N THR A 87 7.81 0.71 -4.02
CA THR A 87 8.36 -0.41 -4.79
C THR A 87 8.88 -1.50 -3.84
N ASP A 88 8.97 -2.73 -4.33
CA ASP A 88 9.54 -3.87 -3.60
C ASP A 88 11.07 -3.97 -3.72
N ASP A 89 11.70 -3.02 -4.44
CA ASP A 89 13.14 -2.99 -4.61
C ASP A 89 13.83 -2.75 -3.25
N ARG A 90 14.82 -3.60 -2.97
CA ARG A 90 15.53 -3.67 -1.69
C ARG A 90 16.92 -3.02 -1.75
N THR A 91 17.16 -2.19 -2.77
CA THR A 91 18.49 -1.71 -3.17
C THR A 91 18.72 -0.27 -2.75
#